data_AF-L0II23-F1
#
_entry.id   AF-L0II23-F1
#
_cell.length_a   1.000
_cell.length_b   1.000
_cell.length_c   1.000
_cell.angle_alpha   90.00
_cell.angle_beta   90.00
_cell.angle_gamma   90.00
#
_symmetry.space_group_name_H-M   'P 1'
#
loop_
_entity.id
_entity.type
_entity.pdbx_description
1 polymer ?
#
loop_
_entity_poly.entity_id
_entity_poly.type
_entity_poly.pdbx_seq_one_letter_code
_entity_poly.pdbx_strand_id
1 'polypeptide(L)'
;MLKKVVSLVLVVVLFSVSTFSYVFASEISSNEKAINISSNTIITENNILEVCKYLGIDAKNFKKMKVTGKNVYTVGELEKVISQAKTQVSIINLPEVTLSKNNTSSSITDSSISKTNILSVNTAFPTYSKMLYYTYNGDGYSLTYSILGYYSYYGISWTPYWTGVGASSVSVDTDSLLIVYKVTPINMQGTYNSDYITLKAEVRLDMYVGVSNIGLVKINSNTITSTTNWDTSYI
;
A
#
# COMPACT_ATOMS: atom_id res chain seq x y z
N MET A 1 17.03 66.32 35.00
CA MET A 1 17.20 65.03 34.27
C MET A 1 16.26 63.92 34.75
N LEU A 2 15.79 63.94 36.00
CA LEU A 2 14.90 62.93 36.60
C LEU A 2 13.59 62.67 35.82
N LYS A 3 12.95 63.71 35.26
CA LYS A 3 11.70 63.56 34.47
C LYS A 3 11.87 62.76 33.17
N LYS A 4 13.06 62.79 32.56
CA LYS A 4 13.34 62.02 31.33
C LYS A 4 13.63 60.55 31.62
N VAL A 5 14.19 60.26 32.81
CA VAL A 5 14.47 58.88 33.26
C VAL A 5 13.17 58.16 33.65
N VAL A 6 12.24 58.84 34.32
CA VAL A 6 10.94 58.25 34.70
C VAL A 6 10.10 57.89 33.46
N SER A 7 10.15 58.70 32.40
CA SER A 7 9.44 58.41 31.15
C SER A 7 10.02 57.21 30.39
N LEU A 8 11.34 56.98 30.47
CA LEU A 8 11.98 55.85 29.80
C LEU A 8 11.66 54.53 30.51
N VAL A 9 11.62 54.54 31.85
CA VAL A 9 11.26 53.36 32.65
C VAL A 9 9.81 52.94 32.42
N LEU A 10 8.88 53.90 32.28
CA LEU A 10 7.47 53.59 32.03
C LEU A 10 7.25 52.89 30.66
N VAL A 11 7.98 53.31 29.63
CA VAL A 11 7.88 52.73 28.28
C VAL A 11 8.49 51.31 28.23
N VAL A 12 9.58 51.06 28.95
CA VAL A 12 10.19 49.73 29.03
C VAL A 12 9.31 48.74 29.80
N VAL A 13 8.63 49.19 30.86
CA VAL A 13 7.68 48.34 31.61
C VAL A 13 6.45 48.01 30.78
N LEU A 14 5.91 48.95 29.99
CA LEU A 14 4.78 48.71 29.09
C LEU A 14 5.12 47.76 27.93
N PHE A 15 6.37 47.75 27.44
CA PHE A 15 6.82 46.79 26.41
C PHE A 15 7.08 45.38 26.95
N SER A 16 7.37 45.22 28.25
CA SER A 16 7.59 43.89 28.85
C SER A 16 6.32 43.08 29.13
N VAL A 17 5.12 43.68 29.02
CA VAL A 17 3.84 42.99 29.29
C VAL A 17 3.21 42.40 28.02
N SER A 18 3.73 42.71 26.82
CA SER A 18 3.06 42.37 25.55
C SER A 18 3.67 41.19 24.76
N THR A 19 4.61 40.41 25.30
CA THR A 19 5.24 39.29 24.54
C THR A 19 5.23 37.93 25.21
N PHE A 20 4.42 37.69 26.24
CA PHE A 20 4.17 36.32 26.72
C PHE A 20 2.69 36.08 27.00
N SER A 21 1.88 36.20 25.96
CA SER A 21 0.69 35.35 25.85
C SER A 21 1.14 33.96 25.41
N TYR A 22 1.80 33.21 26.32
CA TYR A 22 1.57 31.78 26.29
C TYR A 22 0.08 31.62 26.62
N VAL A 23 -0.73 31.52 25.58
CA VAL A 23 -1.98 30.79 25.67
C VAL A 23 -1.56 29.34 25.89
N PHE A 24 -1.13 29.02 27.12
CA PHE A 24 -1.53 27.75 27.68
C PHE A 24 -3.04 27.85 27.67
N ALA A 25 -3.64 27.18 26.69
CA ALA A 25 -5.04 26.83 26.75
C ALA A 25 -5.27 26.34 28.17
N SER A 26 -6.03 27.16 28.90
CA SER A 26 -6.69 26.83 30.15
C SER A 26 -6.94 25.32 30.17
N GLU A 27 -6.48 24.69 31.25
CA GLU A 27 -6.88 23.35 31.67
C GLU A 27 -8.21 23.01 31.01
N ILE A 28 -8.14 22.11 30.03
CA ILE A 28 -9.34 21.51 29.46
C ILE A 28 -10.05 20.96 30.68
N SER A 29 -11.15 21.63 31.02
CA SER A 29 -12.10 21.17 32.01
C SER A 29 -12.23 19.67 31.83
N SER A 30 -11.80 18.91 32.84
CA SER A 30 -11.92 17.47 32.95
C SER A 30 -13.39 17.05 33.13
N ASN A 31 -14.26 17.66 32.32
CA ASN A 31 -15.59 17.21 31.94
C ASN A 31 -15.54 16.60 30.53
N GLU A 32 -14.39 16.07 30.09
CA GLU A 32 -14.44 14.85 29.30
C GLU A 32 -15.16 13.83 30.19
N LYS A 33 -16.46 13.69 29.95
CA LYS A 33 -17.27 12.60 30.47
C LYS A 33 -16.54 11.34 30.04
N ALA A 34 -15.66 10.80 30.89
CA ALA A 34 -14.81 9.67 30.56
C ALA A 34 -15.72 8.60 29.99
N ILE A 35 -15.70 8.42 28.67
CA ILE A 35 -16.57 7.47 28.03
C ILE A 35 -16.04 6.15 28.55
N ASN A 36 -16.83 5.49 29.40
CA ASN A 36 -16.48 4.18 29.90
C ASN A 36 -16.60 3.23 28.71
N ILE A 37 -15.49 3.01 28.02
CA ILE A 37 -15.41 2.15 26.85
C ILE A 37 -15.38 0.71 27.35
N SER A 38 -16.33 -0.08 26.88
CA SER A 38 -16.44 -1.51 27.12
C SER A 38 -16.72 -2.21 25.79
N SER A 39 -16.59 -3.54 25.74
CA SER A 39 -16.87 -4.31 24.51
C SER A 39 -18.29 -4.12 23.96
N ASN A 40 -19.27 -3.74 24.81
CA ASN A 40 -20.65 -3.48 24.38
C ASN A 40 -20.89 -2.03 23.94
N THR A 41 -19.90 -1.15 24.07
CA THR A 41 -20.03 0.25 23.67
C THR A 41 -20.24 0.34 22.16
N ILE A 42 -21.31 1.04 21.75
CA ILE A 42 -21.63 1.28 20.34
C ILE A 42 -20.70 2.35 19.79
N ILE A 43 -20.11 2.08 18.63
CA ILE A 43 -19.21 2.99 17.92
C ILE A 43 -20.03 4.01 17.13
N THR A 44 -19.73 5.28 17.36
CA THR A 44 -20.40 6.45 16.77
C THR A 44 -19.37 7.47 16.30
N GLU A 45 -19.80 8.48 15.55
CA GLU A 45 -18.89 9.57 15.13
C GLU A 45 -18.26 10.31 16.31
N ASN A 46 -18.96 10.38 17.45
CA ASN A 46 -18.53 11.16 18.60
C ASN A 46 -17.48 10.44 19.46
N ASN A 47 -17.43 9.11 19.42
CA ASN A 47 -16.54 8.31 20.29
C ASN A 47 -15.49 7.50 19.53
N ILE A 48 -15.49 7.47 18.19
CA ILE A 48 -14.58 6.62 17.41
C ILE A 48 -13.09 6.89 17.70
N LEU A 49 -12.71 8.15 17.94
CA LEU A 49 -11.31 8.49 18.25
C LEU A 49 -10.89 7.96 19.62
N GLU A 50 -11.78 8.02 20.61
CA GLU A 50 -11.54 7.44 21.92
C GLU A 50 -11.51 5.91 21.86
N VAL A 51 -12.37 5.29 21.06
CA VAL A 51 -12.34 3.85 20.78
C VAL A 51 -11.02 3.44 20.12
N CYS A 52 -10.53 4.20 19.13
CA CYS A 52 -9.22 3.93 18.53
C CYS A 52 -8.11 4.00 19.58
N LYS A 53 -8.12 5.04 20.43
CA LYS A 53 -7.16 5.21 21.52
C LYS A 53 -7.21 4.03 22.52
N TYR A 54 -8.41 3.62 22.91
CA TYR A 54 -8.63 2.46 23.80
C TYR A 54 -8.07 1.16 23.20
N LEU A 55 -8.21 0.96 21.88
CA LEU A 55 -7.72 -0.21 21.17
C LEU A 55 -6.24 -0.12 20.74
N GLY A 56 -5.54 0.96 21.10
CA GLY A 56 -4.16 1.20 20.70
C GLY A 56 -3.96 1.49 19.21
N ILE A 57 -5.00 1.98 18.53
CA ILE A 57 -4.98 2.39 17.13
C ILE A 57 -4.73 3.90 17.06
N ASP A 58 -3.69 4.29 16.33
CA ASP A 58 -3.40 5.69 16.03
C ASP A 58 -4.57 6.34 15.27
N ALA A 59 -5.00 7.53 15.70
CA ALA A 59 -6.10 8.26 15.06
C ALA A 59 -5.90 8.47 13.54
N LYS A 60 -4.66 8.55 13.05
CA LYS A 60 -4.35 8.67 11.61
C LYS A 60 -4.78 7.46 10.79
N ASN A 61 -4.99 6.32 11.45
CA ASN A 61 -5.42 5.07 10.84
C ASN A 61 -6.94 5.01 10.66
N PHE A 62 -7.69 5.97 11.19
CA PHE A 62 -9.11 6.15 10.90
C PHE A 62 -9.32 7.08 9.71
N LYS A 63 -10.16 6.65 8.77
CA LYS A 63 -10.54 7.42 7.58
C LYS A 63 -12.05 7.59 7.57
N LYS A 64 -12.53 8.81 7.83
CA LYS A 64 -13.97 9.13 7.77
C LYS A 64 -14.46 8.99 6.33
N MET A 65 -15.40 8.09 6.11
CA MET A 65 -16.06 7.87 4.82
C MET A 65 -17.28 7.00 4.99
N LYS A 66 -18.23 7.09 4.06
CA LYS A 66 -19.35 6.15 3.99
C LYS A 66 -18.79 4.77 3.62
N VAL A 67 -19.06 3.76 4.45
CA VAL A 67 -18.61 2.39 4.20
C VAL A 67 -19.80 1.57 3.69
N THR A 68 -19.64 1.00 2.51
CA THR A 68 -20.60 0.06 1.92
C THR A 68 -20.16 -1.37 2.24
N GLY A 69 -21.09 -2.24 2.62
CA GLY A 69 -20.80 -3.65 2.93
C GLY A 69 -21.02 -3.97 4.42
N LYS A 70 -20.33 -5.01 4.91
CA LYS A 70 -20.46 -5.47 6.30
C LYS A 70 -19.58 -4.60 7.20
N ASN A 71 -20.17 -4.13 8.31
CA ASN A 71 -19.51 -3.25 9.27
C ASN A 71 -19.56 -3.85 10.68
N VAL A 72 -18.65 -3.43 11.54
CA VAL A 72 -18.71 -3.66 12.99
C VAL A 72 -19.39 -2.48 13.67
N TYR A 73 -20.17 -2.72 14.72
CA TYR A 73 -20.93 -1.67 15.40
C TYR A 73 -20.50 -1.46 16.85
N THR A 74 -19.88 -2.47 17.45
CA THR A 74 -19.45 -2.43 18.85
C THR A 74 -17.94 -2.54 18.98
N VAL A 75 -17.39 -2.07 20.10
CA VAL A 75 -15.96 -2.18 20.42
C VAL A 75 -15.52 -3.65 20.47
N GLY A 76 -16.35 -4.54 21.03
CA GLY A 76 -16.05 -5.96 21.14
C GLY A 76 -15.98 -6.69 19.80
N GLU A 77 -16.81 -6.30 18.83
CA GLU A 77 -16.69 -6.81 17.46
C GLU A 77 -15.38 -6.35 16.82
N LEU A 78 -15.03 -5.07 16.99
CA LEU A 78 -13.79 -4.51 16.48
C LEU A 78 -12.56 -5.19 17.12
N GLU A 79 -12.57 -5.42 18.44
CA GLU A 79 -11.54 -6.17 19.17
C GLU A 79 -11.32 -7.57 18.59
N LYS A 80 -12.41 -8.30 18.31
CA LYS A 80 -12.35 -9.64 17.73
C LYS A 80 -11.68 -9.62 16.34
N VAL A 81 -12.08 -8.68 15.49
CA VAL A 81 -11.52 -8.55 14.13
C VAL A 81 -10.05 -8.15 14.19
N ILE A 82 -9.66 -7.24 15.09
CA ILE A 82 -8.25 -6.86 15.30
C ILE A 82 -7.44 -8.08 15.77
N SER A 83 -7.97 -8.85 16.71
CA SER A 83 -7.28 -10.04 17.22
C SER A 83 -7.07 -11.08 16.13
N GLN A 84 -8.06 -11.27 15.25
CA GLN A 84 -7.94 -12.17 14.08
C GLN A 84 -6.94 -11.64 13.06
N ALA A 85 -6.87 -10.34 12.83
CA ALA A 85 -5.90 -9.76 11.91
C ALA A 85 -4.47 -9.83 12.43
N LYS A 86 -4.27 -9.75 13.76
CA LYS A 86 -2.94 -9.78 14.40
C LYS A 86 -2.25 -11.15 14.39
N THR A 87 -2.99 -12.25 14.25
CA THR A 87 -2.38 -13.59 14.11
C THR A 87 -1.67 -13.76 12.77
N GLN A 88 -1.90 -12.86 11.81
CA GLN A 88 -1.23 -12.85 10.52
C GLN A 88 0.11 -12.10 10.63
N VAL A 89 1.21 -12.78 10.33
CA VAL A 89 2.60 -12.30 10.48
C VAL A 89 2.84 -11.00 9.72
N SER A 90 3.52 -10.03 10.36
CA SER A 90 3.80 -8.70 9.78
C SER A 90 4.78 -8.71 8.60
N ILE A 91 5.60 -9.76 8.46
CA ILE A 91 6.45 -9.99 7.29
C ILE A 91 6.13 -11.38 6.73
N ILE A 92 5.70 -11.43 5.48
CA ILE A 92 5.41 -12.67 4.78
C ILE A 92 6.42 -12.84 3.66
N ASN A 93 7.33 -13.79 3.83
CA ASN A 93 8.29 -14.17 2.79
C ASN A 93 7.68 -15.31 1.97
N LEU A 94 7.27 -15.00 0.74
CA LEU A 94 6.83 -16.03 -0.19
C LEU A 94 8.06 -16.78 -0.71
N PRO A 95 7.97 -18.12 -0.86
CA PRO A 95 9.05 -18.89 -1.44
C PRO A 95 9.34 -18.42 -2.86
N GLU A 96 10.57 -18.61 -3.31
CA GLU A 96 10.91 -18.43 -4.71
C GLU A 96 10.16 -19.46 -5.55
N VAL A 97 9.41 -19.00 -6.56
CA VAL A 97 8.64 -19.87 -7.43
C VAL A 97 9.14 -19.72 -8.87
N THR A 98 9.60 -20.83 -9.45
CA THR A 98 9.80 -20.94 -10.90
C THR A 98 8.54 -21.53 -11.49
N LEU A 99 7.89 -20.75 -12.35
CA LEU A 99 6.66 -21.16 -13.01
C LEU A 99 7.01 -21.80 -14.37
N SER A 100 6.21 -22.77 -14.85
CA SER A 100 6.19 -23.32 -16.22
C SER A 100 4.79 -23.19 -16.83
N LYS A 101 4.68 -22.79 -18.11
CA LYS A 101 3.45 -22.24 -18.71
C LYS A 101 2.40 -23.28 -19.12
N ASN A 102 1.14 -22.83 -19.13
CA ASN A 102 0.05 -23.25 -20.03
C ASN A 102 -0.48 -22.00 -20.82
N ASN A 103 -0.77 -22.16 -22.11
CA ASN A 103 -0.69 -21.10 -23.14
C ASN A 103 -1.76 -19.98 -23.17
N THR A 104 -1.29 -18.74 -23.36
CA THR A 104 -1.91 -17.62 -24.12
C THR A 104 -0.80 -16.64 -24.50
N SER A 105 -0.65 -16.24 -25.77
CA SER A 105 0.35 -15.27 -26.25
C SER A 105 -0.30 -14.28 -27.22
N SER A 106 0.23 -13.06 -27.34
CA SER A 106 -0.27 -12.04 -28.26
C SER A 106 0.89 -11.40 -29.01
N SER A 107 0.83 -11.40 -30.35
CA SER A 107 1.88 -10.80 -31.18
C SER A 107 1.67 -9.30 -31.33
N ILE A 108 2.76 -8.53 -31.25
CA ILE A 108 2.77 -7.13 -31.68
C ILE A 108 3.12 -7.13 -33.17
N THR A 109 2.19 -6.70 -34.03
CA THR A 109 2.46 -6.38 -35.43
C THR A 109 2.42 -4.87 -35.58
N ASP A 110 3.58 -4.21 -35.55
CA ASP A 110 3.68 -2.81 -35.98
C ASP A 110 4.13 -2.77 -37.43
N SER A 111 3.18 -2.50 -38.32
CA SER A 111 3.33 -2.54 -39.78
C SER A 111 3.73 -1.16 -40.34
N SER A 112 4.74 -0.48 -39.79
CA SER A 112 5.03 0.91 -40.19
C SER A 112 6.50 1.34 -40.27
N ILE A 113 7.47 0.43 -40.44
CA ILE A 113 8.88 0.84 -40.67
C ILE A 113 9.40 0.30 -42.01
N SER A 114 9.51 1.22 -42.99
CA SER A 114 10.10 1.00 -44.29
C SER A 114 11.55 0.55 -44.19
N LYS A 115 11.84 -0.63 -44.72
CA LYS A 115 13.20 -1.18 -44.89
C LYS A 115 14.02 -0.27 -45.81
N THR A 116 14.89 0.55 -45.25
CA THR A 116 16.02 1.14 -45.98
C THR A 116 17.31 0.90 -45.20
N ASN A 117 18.32 0.42 -45.93
CA ASN A 117 19.60 -0.10 -45.47
C ASN A 117 20.29 0.77 -44.40
N ILE A 118 20.46 0.21 -43.20
CA ILE A 118 21.48 0.67 -42.25
C ILE A 118 22.24 -0.57 -41.80
N LEU A 119 23.57 -0.55 -41.96
CA LEU A 119 24.51 -1.53 -41.44
C LEU A 119 24.12 -1.90 -40.01
N SER A 120 23.81 -3.18 -39.79
CA SER A 120 23.09 -3.67 -38.61
C SER A 120 23.89 -3.45 -37.33
N VAL A 121 23.58 -2.37 -36.62
CA VAL A 121 23.72 -2.37 -35.17
C VAL A 121 22.79 -3.46 -34.67
N ASN A 122 23.35 -4.55 -34.14
CA ASN A 122 22.61 -5.68 -33.58
C ASN A 122 22.00 -5.29 -32.22
N THR A 123 21.19 -4.23 -32.20
CA THR A 123 20.25 -3.97 -31.11
C THR A 123 19.03 -4.79 -31.46
N ALA A 124 18.90 -5.97 -30.85
CA ALA A 124 17.72 -6.81 -30.98
C ALA A 124 16.50 -6.01 -30.49
N PHE A 125 15.79 -5.36 -31.41
CA PHE A 125 14.47 -4.82 -31.09
C PHE A 125 13.59 -6.01 -30.69
N PRO A 126 12.87 -5.92 -29.56
CA PRO A 126 12.00 -7.00 -29.14
C PRO A 126 10.89 -7.17 -30.18
N THR A 127 10.76 -8.39 -30.70
CA THR A 127 9.76 -8.70 -31.74
C THR A 127 8.38 -8.89 -31.12
N TYR A 128 8.32 -9.34 -29.87
CA TYR A 128 7.08 -9.67 -29.18
C TYR A 128 7.12 -9.26 -27.72
N SER A 129 5.94 -9.18 -27.10
CA SER A 129 5.80 -8.92 -25.67
C SER A 129 4.71 -9.80 -25.07
N LYS A 130 4.79 -10.02 -23.77
CA LYS A 130 3.84 -10.83 -23.04
C LYS A 130 3.73 -10.42 -21.60
N MET A 131 2.51 -10.27 -21.11
CA MET A 131 2.29 -10.06 -19.68
C MET A 131 2.40 -11.39 -18.94
N LEU A 132 3.21 -11.41 -17.89
CA LEU A 132 3.44 -12.54 -17.01
C LEU A 132 2.72 -12.28 -15.70
N TYR A 133 2.14 -13.33 -15.11
CA TYR A 133 1.34 -13.23 -13.90
C TYR A 133 1.77 -14.25 -12.87
N TYR A 134 1.68 -13.86 -11.60
CA TYR A 134 1.79 -14.74 -10.45
C TYR A 134 0.75 -14.33 -9.41
N THR A 135 -0.06 -15.29 -8.99
CA THR A 135 -1.08 -15.05 -7.96
C THR A 135 -0.72 -15.83 -6.70
N TYR A 136 -0.64 -15.11 -5.59
CA TYR A 136 -0.55 -15.68 -4.25
C TYR A 136 -1.91 -15.59 -3.58
N ASN A 137 -2.40 -16.71 -3.05
CA ASN A 137 -3.63 -16.76 -2.28
C ASN A 137 -3.26 -16.80 -0.78
N GLY A 138 -3.57 -15.71 -0.08
CA GLY A 138 -3.52 -15.64 1.37
C GLY A 138 -4.88 -16.00 1.97
N ASP A 139 -4.96 -15.92 3.30
CA ASP A 139 -6.22 -16.14 4.02
C ASP A 139 -7.13 -14.91 3.88
N GLY A 140 -8.17 -15.03 3.04
CA GLY A 140 -9.15 -13.99 2.76
C GLY A 140 -8.71 -12.91 1.76
N TYR A 141 -7.61 -13.10 1.04
CA TYR A 141 -7.17 -12.20 -0.03
C TYR A 141 -6.30 -12.92 -1.07
N SER A 142 -6.26 -12.38 -2.29
CA SER A 142 -5.38 -12.82 -3.37
C SER A 142 -4.57 -11.65 -3.90
N LEU A 143 -3.26 -11.82 -4.00
CA LEU A 143 -2.36 -10.85 -4.62
C LEU A 143 -1.95 -11.33 -5.99
N THR A 144 -2.20 -10.52 -7.01
CA THR A 144 -1.79 -10.81 -8.38
C THR A 144 -0.70 -9.84 -8.78
N TYR A 145 0.50 -10.37 -8.97
CA TYR A 145 1.66 -9.67 -9.51
C TYR A 145 1.66 -9.82 -11.02
N SER A 146 2.06 -8.78 -11.73
CA SER A 146 2.29 -8.84 -13.16
C SER A 146 3.55 -8.10 -13.58
N ILE A 147 4.17 -8.57 -14.66
CA ILE A 147 5.32 -7.93 -15.29
C ILE A 147 5.25 -8.14 -16.80
N LEU A 148 5.55 -7.09 -17.56
CA LEU A 148 5.68 -7.18 -19.01
C LEU A 148 7.05 -7.78 -19.38
N GLY A 149 7.06 -8.89 -20.09
CA GLY A 149 8.26 -9.50 -20.66
C GLY A 149 8.36 -9.24 -22.17
N TYR A 150 9.55 -8.97 -22.66
CA TYR A 150 9.85 -8.85 -24.08
C TYR A 150 10.69 -10.04 -24.54
N TYR A 151 10.38 -10.59 -25.71
CA TYR A 151 11.09 -11.77 -26.21
C TYR A 151 11.29 -11.75 -27.72
N SER A 152 12.20 -12.59 -28.18
CA SER A 152 12.47 -12.88 -29.59
C SER A 152 12.76 -14.36 -29.79
N TYR A 153 13.00 -14.77 -31.04
CA TYR A 153 13.36 -16.14 -31.40
C TYR A 153 14.73 -16.17 -32.06
N TYR A 154 15.54 -17.17 -31.72
CA TYR A 154 16.80 -17.43 -32.40
C TYR A 154 16.50 -17.96 -33.81
N GLY A 155 16.58 -17.06 -34.80
CA GLY A 155 16.59 -17.36 -36.24
C GLY A 155 15.89 -18.67 -36.66
N ILE A 156 16.66 -19.58 -37.21
CA ILE A 156 16.18 -20.83 -37.85
C ILE A 156 15.65 -21.85 -36.83
N SER A 157 16.08 -21.78 -35.56
CA SER A 157 15.74 -22.77 -34.54
C SER A 157 14.42 -22.51 -33.81
N TRP A 158 13.76 -21.36 -34.08
CA TRP A 158 12.54 -20.93 -33.40
C TRP A 158 12.63 -21.05 -31.87
N THR A 159 13.85 -20.96 -31.32
CA THR A 159 14.08 -21.09 -29.87
C THR A 159 13.80 -19.73 -29.24
N PRO A 160 12.76 -19.61 -28.38
CA PRO A 160 12.41 -18.34 -27.77
C PRO A 160 13.44 -17.95 -26.71
N TYR A 161 13.69 -16.65 -26.57
CA TYR A 161 14.53 -16.09 -25.51
C TYR A 161 14.03 -14.71 -25.10
N TRP A 162 14.18 -14.38 -23.82
CA TRP A 162 13.82 -13.06 -23.30
C TRP A 162 14.84 -12.01 -23.73
N THR A 163 14.35 -10.83 -24.07
CA THR A 163 15.14 -9.68 -24.53
C THR A 163 14.97 -8.45 -23.65
N GLY A 164 14.02 -8.47 -22.72
CA GLY A 164 13.79 -7.35 -21.81
C GLY A 164 12.62 -7.57 -20.86
N VAL A 165 12.47 -6.60 -19.95
CA VAL A 165 11.31 -6.46 -19.07
C VAL A 165 10.79 -5.02 -19.14
N GLY A 166 9.48 -4.87 -18.98
CA GLY A 166 8.80 -3.58 -18.89
C GLY A 166 8.26 -3.33 -17.47
N ALA A 167 7.16 -2.57 -17.42
CA ALA A 167 6.53 -2.22 -16.15
C ALA A 167 5.98 -3.46 -15.41
N SER A 168 6.03 -3.38 -14.08
CA SER A 168 5.42 -4.35 -13.18
C SER A 168 4.28 -3.70 -12.38
N SER A 169 3.32 -4.50 -11.95
CA SER A 169 2.20 -4.04 -11.12
C SER A 169 1.74 -5.13 -10.16
N VAL A 170 1.01 -4.73 -9.12
CA VAL A 170 0.37 -5.63 -8.16
C VAL A 170 -1.06 -5.17 -7.92
N SER A 171 -1.98 -6.12 -7.83
CA SER A 171 -3.36 -5.90 -7.42
C SER A 171 -3.73 -6.83 -6.27
N VAL A 172 -4.70 -6.42 -5.46
CA VAL A 172 -5.30 -7.25 -4.43
C VAL A 172 -6.77 -7.47 -4.76
N ASP A 173 -7.22 -8.70 -4.59
CA ASP A 173 -8.61 -9.11 -4.60
C ASP A 173 -8.96 -9.79 -3.28
N THR A 174 -10.24 -9.80 -2.90
CA THR A 174 -10.70 -10.38 -1.63
C THR A 174 -12.15 -10.84 -1.73
N ASP A 175 -12.41 -12.00 -1.13
CA ASP A 175 -13.76 -12.51 -0.86
C ASP A 175 -14.28 -12.09 0.53
N SER A 176 -13.46 -11.38 1.31
CA SER A 176 -13.83 -10.91 2.63
C SER A 176 -14.88 -9.81 2.55
N LEU A 177 -16.04 -10.08 3.14
CA LEU A 177 -17.11 -9.09 3.24
C LEU A 177 -16.87 -8.03 4.32
N LEU A 178 -15.94 -8.29 5.25
CA LEU A 178 -15.71 -7.47 6.45
C LEU A 178 -14.38 -6.72 6.42
N ILE A 179 -13.33 -7.33 5.86
CA ILE A 179 -12.00 -6.74 5.79
C ILE A 179 -11.78 -6.18 4.40
N VAL A 180 -11.44 -4.90 4.34
CA VAL A 180 -11.04 -4.22 3.12
C VAL A 180 -9.52 -4.23 3.04
N TYR A 181 -8.98 -4.86 2.01
CA TYR A 181 -7.55 -4.90 1.74
C TYR A 181 -7.12 -3.79 0.78
N LYS A 182 -5.98 -3.17 1.06
CA LYS A 182 -5.32 -2.23 0.13
C LYS A 182 -3.86 -2.61 -0.02
N VAL A 183 -3.44 -2.88 -1.25
CA VAL A 183 -2.04 -3.13 -1.57
C VAL A 183 -1.36 -1.84 -2.02
N THR A 184 -0.15 -1.61 -1.56
CA THR A 184 0.73 -0.53 -2.02
C THR A 184 2.08 -1.13 -2.39
N PRO A 185 2.56 -0.99 -3.65
CA PRO A 185 3.91 -1.42 -3.98
C PRO A 185 4.93 -0.53 -3.25
N ILE A 186 5.88 -1.16 -2.55
CA ILE A 186 7.03 -0.48 -1.94
C ILE A 186 8.19 -0.52 -2.92
N ASN A 187 8.50 -1.71 -3.43
CA ASN A 187 9.56 -1.94 -4.40
C ASN A 187 9.15 -3.08 -5.34
N MET A 188 9.30 -2.89 -6.65
CA MET A 188 9.06 -3.95 -7.63
C MET A 188 10.12 -3.88 -8.71
N GLN A 189 10.99 -4.88 -8.78
CA GLN A 189 12.14 -4.91 -9.67
C GLN A 189 12.04 -6.13 -10.57
N GLY A 190 11.87 -5.85 -11.86
CA GLY A 190 12.00 -6.83 -12.93
C GLY A 190 13.45 -6.91 -13.40
N THR A 191 13.96 -8.12 -13.56
CA THR A 191 15.26 -8.41 -14.19
C THR A 191 15.09 -9.54 -15.19
N TYR A 192 16.01 -9.66 -16.13
CA TYR A 192 15.97 -10.74 -17.12
C TYR A 192 17.38 -11.20 -17.51
N ASN A 193 17.46 -12.44 -17.98
CA ASN A 193 18.49 -12.95 -18.86
C ASN A 193 17.80 -13.66 -20.04
N SER A 194 18.52 -14.35 -20.92
CA SER A 194 17.89 -15.03 -22.07
C SER A 194 16.88 -16.11 -21.68
N ASP A 195 17.02 -16.68 -20.49
CA ASP A 195 16.35 -17.91 -20.08
C ASP A 195 15.20 -17.64 -19.10
N TYR A 196 15.30 -16.57 -18.31
CA TYR A 196 14.33 -16.22 -17.28
C TYR A 196 14.07 -14.72 -17.17
N ILE A 197 12.83 -14.41 -16.79
CA ILE A 197 12.46 -13.13 -16.16
C ILE A 197 12.28 -13.37 -14.66
N THR A 198 12.85 -12.50 -13.84
CA THR A 198 12.70 -12.51 -12.38
C THR A 198 12.01 -11.23 -11.92
N LEU A 199 10.91 -11.36 -11.17
CA LEU A 199 10.27 -10.26 -10.44
C LEU A 199 10.56 -10.42 -8.95
N LYS A 200 11.25 -9.44 -8.37
CA LYS A 200 11.36 -9.26 -6.92
C LYS A 200 10.37 -8.17 -6.51
N ALA A 201 9.43 -8.51 -5.65
CA ALA A 201 8.41 -7.57 -5.18
C ALA A 201 8.42 -7.48 -3.66
N GLU A 202 8.26 -6.25 -3.17
CA GLU A 202 7.99 -5.89 -1.79
C GLU A 202 6.75 -5.00 -1.79
N VAL A 203 5.70 -5.44 -1.12
CA VAL A 203 4.40 -4.75 -1.11
C VAL A 203 3.89 -4.61 0.31
N ARG A 204 3.24 -3.49 0.60
CA ARG A 204 2.51 -3.29 1.85
C ARG A 204 1.05 -3.66 1.65
N LEU A 205 0.55 -4.60 2.44
CA LEU A 205 -0.85 -4.97 2.52
C LEU A 205 -1.46 -4.36 3.78
N ASP A 206 -2.29 -3.34 3.59
CA ASP A 206 -3.03 -2.68 4.66
C ASP A 206 -4.42 -3.31 4.79
N MET A 207 -4.81 -3.66 6.01
CA MET A 207 -6.10 -4.23 6.34
C MET A 207 -6.97 -3.20 7.05
N TYR A 208 -8.17 -2.99 6.55
CA TYR A 208 -9.15 -2.06 7.10
C TYR A 208 -10.44 -2.77 7.47
N VAL A 209 -11.13 -2.27 8.47
CA VAL A 209 -12.50 -2.70 8.80
C VAL A 209 -13.43 -1.51 8.79
N GLY A 210 -14.64 -1.71 8.25
CA GLY A 210 -15.73 -0.76 8.34
C GLY A 210 -16.27 -0.69 9.76
N VAL A 211 -16.17 0.47 10.38
CA VAL A 211 -16.81 0.75 11.67
C VAL A 211 -18.07 1.55 11.41
N SER A 212 -19.22 0.96 11.75
CA SER A 212 -20.56 1.50 11.48
C SER A 212 -20.63 2.01 10.03
N ASN A 213 -21.38 3.08 9.77
CA ASN A 213 -21.36 3.79 8.50
C ASN A 213 -20.52 5.08 8.57
N ILE A 214 -19.50 5.10 9.44
CA ILE A 214 -18.75 6.33 9.76
C ILE A 214 -17.34 6.36 9.13
N GLY A 215 -16.70 5.20 8.93
CA GLY A 215 -15.38 5.17 8.32
C GLY A 215 -14.68 3.83 8.37
N LEU A 216 -13.45 3.82 7.85
CA LEU A 216 -12.55 2.68 7.84
C LEU A 216 -11.46 2.85 8.90
N VAL A 217 -11.22 1.81 9.68
CA VAL A 217 -10.11 1.75 10.64
C VAL A 217 -9.06 0.77 10.12
N LYS A 218 -7.80 1.22 9.99
CA LYS A 218 -6.68 0.31 9.69
C LYS A 218 -6.37 -0.53 10.92
N ILE A 219 -6.51 -1.84 10.80
CA ILE A 219 -6.35 -2.81 11.90
C ILE A 219 -5.02 -3.56 11.85
N ASN A 220 -4.43 -3.70 10.66
CA ASN A 220 -3.13 -4.32 10.49
C ASN A 220 -2.41 -3.81 9.22
N SER A 221 -1.11 -4.06 9.15
CA SER A 221 -0.21 -3.69 8.05
C SER A 221 0.87 -4.76 7.93
N ASN A 222 0.87 -5.51 6.83
CA ASN A 222 1.88 -6.52 6.57
C ASN A 222 2.76 -6.10 5.40
N THR A 223 4.04 -6.43 5.47
CA THR A 223 4.98 -6.32 4.35
C THR A 223 5.16 -7.71 3.76
N ILE A 224 4.92 -7.85 2.47
CA ILE A 224 4.99 -9.12 1.76
C ILE A 224 6.11 -9.01 0.75
N THR A 225 7.06 -9.93 0.84
CA THR A 225 8.18 -10.02 -0.11
C THR A 225 8.04 -11.30 -0.91
N SER A 226 8.24 -11.20 -2.22
CA SER A 226 8.19 -12.34 -3.13
C SER A 226 9.29 -12.27 -4.18
N THR A 227 9.72 -13.44 -4.64
CA THR A 227 10.56 -13.59 -5.83
C THR A 227 9.93 -14.62 -6.74
N THR A 228 9.71 -14.27 -8.00
CA THR A 228 9.09 -15.17 -8.97
C THR A 228 9.90 -15.17 -10.25
N ASN A 229 10.10 -16.36 -10.83
CA ASN A 229 10.79 -16.57 -12.08
C ASN A 229 9.85 -17.17 -13.13
N TRP A 230 9.91 -16.65 -14.34
CA TRP A 230 9.28 -17.23 -15.53
C TRP A 230 10.35 -17.63 -16.52
N ASP A 231 10.38 -18.90 -16.89
CA ASP A 231 11.29 -19.41 -17.92
C ASP A 231 10.79 -19.11 -19.35
N THR A 232 11.55 -19.51 -20.36
CA THR A 232 11.16 -19.34 -21.77
C THR A 232 9.94 -20.17 -22.18
N SER A 233 9.47 -21.12 -21.36
CA SER A 233 8.19 -21.81 -21.62
C SER A 233 7.01 -20.84 -21.59
N TYR A 234 7.15 -19.66 -20.95
CA TYR A 234 6.13 -18.62 -20.92
C TYR A 234 5.98 -17.81 -22.20
N ILE A 235 6.84 -18.00 -23.18
CA ILE A 235 6.77 -17.30 -24.46
C ILE A 235 5.61 -17.87 -25.29
#